data_AF-A0A1I5R218-F1
#
_entry.id   AF-A0A1I5R218-F1
#
_cell.length_a   1.000
_cell.length_b   1.000
_cell.length_c   1.000
_cell.angle_alpha   90.00
_cell.angle_beta   90.00
_cell.angle_gamma   90.00
#
_symmetry.space_group_name_H-M   'P 1'
#
loop_
_entity.id
_entity.type
_entity.pdbx_description
1 polymer ?
#
loop_
_entity_poly.entity_id
_entity_poly.type
_entity_poly.pdbx_seq_one_letter_code
_entity_poly.pdbx_strand_id
1 'polypeptide(L)'
;MRRKTYRADELRAGRTVFIVNRTMLDHAGACRYDVAEYLIASTREPQPQPGQAHPYRMHPDVARFACSVTDCWRTRRAALREAARRQADADRQISRRSA
;
A
#
# COMPACT_ATOMS: atom_id res chain seq x y z
N MET A 1 15.36 16.82 -3.73
CA MET A 1 14.02 16.44 -3.24
C MET A 1 14.12 15.06 -2.57
N ARG A 2 13.68 14.88 -1.31
CA ARG A 2 13.72 13.55 -0.65
C ARG A 2 12.78 12.58 -1.39
N ARG A 3 13.26 11.35 -1.66
CA ARG A 3 12.45 10.28 -2.28
C ARG A 3 11.24 9.97 -1.39
N LYS A 4 10.05 9.84 -1.99
CA LYS A 4 8.79 9.62 -1.28
C LYS A 4 8.52 8.14 -0.94
N THR A 5 9.20 7.23 -1.62
CA THR A 5 9.15 5.78 -1.43
C THR A 5 10.44 5.23 -0.83
N TYR A 6 10.37 4.04 -0.26
CA TYR A 6 11.52 3.25 0.19
C TYR A 6 12.12 2.45 -0.98
N ARG A 7 13.41 2.12 -0.86
CA ARG A 7 14.04 1.00 -1.55
C ARG A 7 14.00 -0.25 -0.67
N ALA A 8 14.18 -1.43 -1.26
CA ALA A 8 14.12 -2.70 -0.53
C ALA A 8 15.15 -2.80 0.61
N ASP A 9 16.34 -2.24 0.43
CA ASP A 9 17.43 -2.19 1.43
C ASP A 9 17.12 -1.25 2.62
N GLU A 10 16.15 -0.35 2.47
CA GLU A 10 15.73 0.57 3.53
C GLU A 10 14.64 -0.02 4.45
N LEU A 11 14.05 -1.15 4.06
CA LEU A 11 12.94 -1.81 4.76
C LEU A 11 13.47 -2.72 5.86
N ARG A 12 13.34 -2.24 7.10
CA ARG A 12 13.79 -2.90 8.32
C ARG A 12 12.79 -2.71 9.45
N ALA A 13 12.92 -3.53 10.49
CA ALA A 13 12.08 -3.44 11.69
C ALA A 13 12.01 -2.01 12.27
N GLY A 14 10.83 -1.64 12.77
CA GLY A 14 10.52 -0.32 13.31
C GLY A 14 10.17 0.74 12.27
N ARG A 15 10.17 0.41 10.97
CA ARG A 15 9.70 1.31 9.92
C ARG A 15 8.20 1.16 9.69
N THR A 16 7.52 2.29 9.52
CA THR A 16 6.16 2.31 8.98
C THR A 16 6.20 2.52 7.48
N VAL A 17 5.44 1.72 6.75
CA VAL A 17 5.24 1.83 5.29
C VAL A 17 3.76 2.00 4.97
N PHE A 18 3.48 2.75 3.91
CA PHE A 18 2.13 2.96 3.42
C PHE A 18 2.02 2.38 2.01
N ILE A 19 1.07 1.49 1.79
CA ILE A 19 0.88 0.79 0.52
C ILE A 19 -0.49 1.16 -0.04
N VAL A 20 -0.53 1.51 -1.33
CA VAL A 20 -1.79 1.78 -2.02
C VAL A 20 -2.36 0.47 -2.53
N ASN A 21 -3.54 0.10 -2.03
CA ASN A 21 -4.27 -1.10 -2.42
C ASN A 21 -5.40 -0.76 -3.39
N ARG A 22 -5.77 -1.73 -4.23
CA ARG A 22 -6.93 -1.67 -5.10
C ARG A 22 -7.96 -2.67 -4.59
N THR A 23 -9.11 -2.18 -4.16
CA THR A 23 -10.23 -2.99 -3.70
C THR A 23 -11.29 -3.02 -4.81
N MET A 24 -11.62 -4.20 -5.32
CA MET A 24 -12.74 -4.35 -6.26
C MET A 24 -14.05 -4.23 -5.50
N LEU A 25 -14.95 -3.38 -5.96
CA LEU A 25 -16.27 -3.17 -5.34
C LEU A 25 -17.35 -4.03 -5.97
N ASP A 26 -17.20 -4.35 -7.26
CA ASP A 26 -18.11 -5.21 -8.00
C ASP A 26 -17.37 -6.01 -9.08
N HIS A 27 -18.10 -6.93 -9.72
CA HIS A 27 -17.62 -7.68 -10.88
C HIS A 27 -17.64 -6.86 -12.18
N ALA A 28 -18.28 -5.69 -12.20
CA ALA A 28 -18.38 -4.81 -13.36
C ALA A 28 -17.11 -3.95 -13.58
N GLY A 29 -16.19 -3.96 -12.62
CA GLY A 29 -14.90 -3.29 -12.73
C GLY A 29 -14.77 -2.05 -11.86
N ALA A 30 -15.80 -1.71 -11.07
CA ALA A 30 -15.70 -0.66 -10.08
C ALA A 30 -14.63 -1.03 -9.05
N CYS A 31 -13.71 -0.12 -8.80
CA CYS A 31 -12.66 -0.32 -7.83
C CYS A 31 -12.40 0.96 -7.05
N ARG A 32 -11.95 0.78 -5.82
CA ARG A 32 -11.52 1.85 -4.92
C ARG A 32 -10.04 1.68 -4.61
N TYR A 33 -9.29 2.76 -4.73
CA TYR A 33 -7.92 2.81 -4.23
C TYR A 33 -7.90 3.36 -2.80
N ASP A 34 -7.31 2.60 -1.88
CA ASP A 34 -7.13 2.97 -0.48
C ASP A 34 -5.68 2.79 -0.04
N VAL A 35 -5.36 3.21 1.19
CA VAL A 35 -4.00 3.15 1.74
C VAL A 35 -4.02 2.30 3.00
N ALA A 36 -3.26 1.21 2.97
CA ALA A 36 -2.97 0.41 4.15
C ALA A 36 -1.66 0.88 4.80
N GLU A 37 -1.67 0.96 6.12
CA GLU A 37 -0.51 1.30 6.95
C GLU A 37 0.03 0.04 7.62
N TYR A 38 1.33 -0.20 7.44
CA TYR A 38 2.02 -1.35 8.01
C TYR A 38 3.21 -0.93 8.86
N LEU A 39 3.34 -1.51 10.05
CA LEU A 39 4.55 -1.44 10.86
C LEU A 39 5.40 -2.69 10.58
N ILE A 40 6.63 -2.49 10.09
CA ILE A 40 7.57 -3.59 9.90
C ILE A 40 8.04 -4.06 11.29
N ALA A 41 7.64 -5.26 11.66
CA ALA A 41 7.98 -5.87 12.94
C ALA A 41 9.39 -6.49 12.89
N SER A 42 9.95 -6.82 14.05
CA SER A 42 11.13 -7.68 14.12
C SER A 42 10.83 -9.09 13.61
N THR A 43 11.85 -9.81 13.11
CA THR A 43 11.72 -11.23 12.73
C THR A 43 11.45 -12.14 13.93
N ARG A 44 11.71 -11.65 15.15
CA ARG A 44 11.44 -12.37 16.42
C ARG A 44 10.04 -12.09 16.98
N GLU A 45 9.30 -11.14 16.40
CA GLU A 45 7.94 -10.84 16.84
C GLU A 45 6.94 -11.81 16.19
N PRO A 46 5.90 -12.24 16.94
CA PRO A 46 4.80 -13.00 16.37
C PRO A 46 4.18 -12.22 15.20
N GLN A 47 3.94 -12.92 14.09
CA GLN A 47 3.22 -12.34 12.97
C GLN A 47 1.77 -12.04 13.39
N PRO A 48 1.19 -10.92 12.90
CA PRO A 48 -0.17 -10.59 13.23
C PRO A 48 -1.13 -11.65 12.68
N GLN A 49 -2.09 -12.05 13.50
CA GLN A 49 -3.18 -12.91 13.05
C GLN A 49 -4.18 -12.09 12.24
N PRO A 50 -4.90 -12.73 11.29
CA PRO A 50 -6.03 -12.09 10.62
C PRO A 50 -6.98 -11.45 11.63
N GLY A 51 -7.33 -10.16 11.44
CA GLY A 51 -8.22 -9.41 12.33
C GLY A 51 -7.55 -8.58 13.44
N GLN A 52 -6.22 -8.58 13.56
CA GLN A 52 -5.54 -7.66 14.49
C GLN A 52 -5.67 -6.19 14.06
N ALA A 53 -5.80 -5.29 15.04
CA ALA A 53 -6.03 -3.86 14.86
C ALA A 53 -4.82 -3.12 14.23
N HIS A 54 -5.10 -2.02 13.54
CA HIS A 54 -4.11 -1.19 12.85
C HIS A 54 -3.11 -0.48 13.79
N PRO A 55 -1.88 -0.19 13.34
CA PRO A 55 -1.33 -0.54 12.03
C PRO A 55 -1.06 -2.04 11.91
N TYR A 56 -1.28 -2.60 10.71
CA TYR A 56 -1.01 -4.02 10.49
C TYR A 56 0.48 -4.29 10.64
N ARG A 57 0.86 -5.32 11.39
CA ARG A 57 2.27 -5.72 11.45
C ARG A 57 2.68 -6.43 10.17
N MET A 58 3.95 -6.33 9.80
CA MET A 58 4.48 -6.96 8.59
C MET A 58 5.90 -7.49 8.85
N HIS A 59 6.18 -8.74 8.47
CA HIS A 59 7.54 -9.28 8.51
C HIS A 59 8.47 -8.49 7.56
N PRO A 60 9.76 -8.28 7.89
CA PRO A 60 10.69 -7.57 7.00
C PRO A 60 10.79 -8.15 5.60
N ASP A 61 10.76 -9.49 5.46
CA ASP A 61 10.80 -10.12 4.13
C ASP A 61 9.53 -9.89 3.32
N VAL A 62 8.37 -9.82 3.98
CA VAL A 62 7.10 -9.45 3.33
C VAL A 62 7.16 -7.99 2.87
N ALA A 63 7.77 -7.09 3.66
CA ALA A 63 7.96 -5.71 3.24
C ALA A 63 8.89 -5.60 2.02
N ARG A 64 9.98 -6.36 1.98
CA ARG A 64 10.89 -6.42 0.82
C ARG A 64 10.18 -6.94 -0.42
N PHE A 65 9.39 -8.02 -0.27
CA PHE A 65 8.58 -8.53 -1.36
C PHE A 65 7.56 -7.49 -1.84
N ALA A 66 6.83 -6.83 -0.93
CA ALA A 66 5.90 -5.77 -1.29
C ALA A 66 6.59 -4.66 -2.10
N CYS A 67 7.79 -4.25 -1.71
CA CYS A 67 8.58 -3.24 -2.43
C CYS A 67 9.02 -3.67 -3.83
N SER A 68 9.04 -4.97 -4.14
CA SER A 68 9.35 -5.49 -5.47
C SER A 68 8.16 -5.45 -6.42
N VAL A 69 6.93 -5.44 -5.89
CA VAL A 69 5.69 -5.50 -6.69
C VAL A 69 4.87 -4.21 -6.62
N THR A 70 5.13 -3.33 -5.65
CA THR A 70 4.42 -2.07 -5.48
C THR A 70 5.27 -1.03 -4.74
N ASP A 71 4.87 0.25 -4.86
CA ASP A 71 5.52 1.35 -4.17
C ASP A 71 5.24 1.32 -2.66
N CYS A 72 6.30 1.19 -1.86
CA CYS A 72 6.24 1.37 -0.41
C CYS A 72 6.48 2.85 -0.05
N TRP A 73 5.43 3.59 0.30
CA TRP A 73 5.52 5.02 0.61
C TRP A 73 5.99 5.28 2.04
N ARG A 74 6.77 6.36 2.22
CA ARG A 74 7.30 6.78 3.53
C ARG A 74 6.30 7.54 4.39
N THR A 75 5.26 8.12 3.78
CA THR A 75 4.28 8.94 4.48
C THR A 75 2.87 8.65 3.97
N ARG A 76 1.90 8.64 4.89
CA ARG A 76 0.47 8.49 4.57
C ARG A 76 0.01 9.51 3.54
N ARG A 77 0.41 10.78 3.70
CA ARG A 77 0.05 11.87 2.80
C ARG A 77 0.51 11.61 1.36
N ALA A 78 1.71 11.08 1.15
CA ALA A 78 2.19 10.78 -0.19
C ALA A 78 1.43 9.60 -0.82
N ALA A 79 1.18 8.54 -0.03
CA ALA A 79 0.38 7.41 -0.47
C ALA A 79 -1.06 7.82 -0.82
N LEU A 80 -1.70 8.68 -0.03
CA LEU A 80 -3.06 9.17 -0.31
C LEU A 80 -3.16 9.97 -1.61
N ARG A 81 -2.15 10.79 -1.92
CA ARG A 81 -2.10 11.49 -3.22
C ARG A 81 -1.98 10.52 -4.38
N GLU A 82 -1.18 9.46 -4.21
CA GLU A 82 -1.05 8.42 -5.23
C GLU A 82 -2.36 7.61 -5.38
N ALA A 83 -3.01 7.26 -4.27
CA ALA A 83 -4.32 6.60 -4.30
C ALA A 83 -5.36 7.46 -5.05
N ALA A 84 -5.43 8.76 -4.76
CA ALA A 84 -6.32 9.69 -5.46
C ALA A 84 -5.98 9.79 -6.96
N ARG A 85 -4.69 9.82 -7.32
CA ARG A 85 -4.26 9.79 -8.73
C ARG A 85 -4.73 8.51 -9.43
N ARG A 86 -4.48 7.34 -8.83
CA ARG A 86 -4.89 6.04 -9.38
C ARG A 86 -6.42 5.93 -9.50
N GLN A 87 -7.17 6.47 -8.53
CA GLN A 87 -8.62 6.53 -8.61
C GLN A 87 -9.09 7.38 -9.79
N ALA A 88 -8.59 8.61 -9.94
CA ALA A 88 -8.96 9.48 -11.05
C ALA A 88 -8.62 8.87 -12.42
N ASP A 89 -7.50 8.15 -12.53
CA ASP A 89 -7.13 7.45 -13.75
C ASP A 89 -8.06 6.25 -14.05
N ALA A 90 -8.48 5.50 -13.02
CA ALA A 90 -9.44 4.40 -13.17
C ALA A 90 -10.83 4.92 -13.57
N ASP A 91 -11.32 5.99 -12.93
CA ASP A 91 -12.61 6.60 -13.23
C ASP A 91 -12.66 7.07 -14.70
N ARG A 92 -11.58 7.69 -15.20
CA ARG A 92 -11.45 8.09 -16.61
C ARG A 92 -11.51 6.91 -17.57
N GLN A 93 -10.89 5.78 -17.23
CA GLN A 93 -10.94 4.58 -18.06
C GLN A 93 -12.34 3.98 -18.13
N ILE A 94 -13.08 3.99 -17.01
CA ILE A 94 -14.48 3.55 -16.98
C ILE A 94 -15.33 4.46 -17.87
N SER A 95 -15.22 5.78 -17.73
CA SER A 95 -15.98 6.73 -18.58
C SER A 95 -15.72 6.55 -20.07
N ARG A 96 -14.48 6.19 -20.47
CA ARG A 96 -14.14 5.91 -21.88
C ARG A 96 -14.71 4.59 -22.42
N ARG A 97 -15.01 3.62 -21.56
CA ARG A 97 -15.57 2.32 -21.97
C ARG A 97 -17.10 2.34 -22.07
N SER A 98 -17.73 3.30 -21.40
CA SER A 98 -19.19 3.47 -21.37
C SER A 98 -19.72 4.53 -22.35
N ALA A 99 -18.85 5.16 -23.13
CA ALA A 99 -19.18 6.12 -24.19
C ALA A 99 -19.00 5.46 -25.56
#